data_AF-A0A9E5SBU1-F1
#
_entry.id   AF-A0A9E5SBU1-F1
#
_cell.length_a   1.000
_cell.length_b   1.000
_cell.length_c   1.000
_cell.angle_alpha   90.00
_cell.angle_beta   90.00
_cell.angle_gamma   90.00
#
_symmetry.space_group_name_H-M   'P 1'
#
loop_
_entity.id
_entity.type
_entity.pdbx_description
1 polymer ?
#
loop_
_entity_poly.entity_id
_entity_poly.type
_entity_poly.pdbx_seq_one_letter_code
_entity_poly.pdbx_strand_id
1 'polypeptide(L)'
;MALQRDEISIDIAGVSMKVSRFTTLSDAFEVTTVIPRVELRIWRYQDGKLVEVEEKILNSITIAHSPRHPPAGENTAVKSPSKWRISFGPKL
;
A
#
# COMPACT_ATOMS: atom_id res chain seq x y z
N MET A 1 9.56 12.79 -24.22
CA MET A 1 8.93 12.81 -22.89
C MET A 1 9.34 11.56 -22.14
N ALA A 2 9.77 11.67 -20.88
CA ALA A 2 10.11 10.49 -20.09
C ALA A 2 8.82 9.73 -19.73
N LEU A 3 8.84 8.41 -19.84
CA LEU A 3 7.71 7.56 -19.44
C LEU A 3 7.74 7.40 -17.91
N GLN A 4 6.76 7.99 -17.22
CA GLN A 4 6.60 7.78 -15.79
C GLN A 4 5.79 6.50 -15.55
N ARG A 5 6.27 5.67 -14.63
CA ARG A 5 5.58 4.46 -14.16
C ARG A 5 5.28 4.60 -12.66
N ASP A 6 4.00 4.64 -12.34
CA ASP A 6 3.52 4.59 -10.97
C ASP A 6 3.07 3.16 -10.64
N GLU A 7 3.52 2.62 -9.51
CA GLU A 7 3.10 1.29 -9.05
C GLU A 7 2.75 1.34 -7.56
N ILE A 8 1.49 1.01 -7.25
CA ILE A 8 0.99 0.86 -5.89
C ILE A 8 0.56 -0.59 -5.74
N SER A 9 1.11 -1.28 -4.74
CA SER A 9 0.71 -2.64 -4.41
C SER A 9 0.41 -2.73 -2.91
N ILE A 10 -0.67 -3.41 -2.58
CA ILE A 10 -1.07 -3.71 -1.20
C ILE A 10 -1.38 -5.20 -1.08
N ASP A 11 -0.89 -5.81 -0.01
CA ASP A 11 -1.17 -7.20 0.35
C ASP A 11 -1.69 -7.22 1.78
N ILE A 12 -2.90 -7.74 1.97
CA ILE A 12 -3.52 -7.91 3.27
C ILE A 12 -4.02 -9.35 3.36
N ALA A 13 -3.35 -10.16 4.19
CA ALA A 13 -3.73 -11.55 4.46
C ALA A 13 -3.96 -12.39 3.19
N GLY A 14 -3.10 -12.21 2.17
CA GLY A 14 -3.19 -12.94 0.90
C GLY A 14 -4.13 -12.33 -0.13
N VAL A 15 -4.85 -11.26 0.20
CA VAL A 15 -5.56 -10.43 -0.77
C VAL A 15 -4.61 -9.36 -1.27
N SER A 16 -4.25 -9.44 -2.56
CA SER A 16 -3.39 -8.44 -3.20
C SER A 16 -4.19 -7.52 -4.13
N MET A 17 -3.89 -6.23 -4.07
CA MET A 17 -4.36 -5.25 -5.06
C MET A 17 -3.16 -4.50 -5.63
N LYS A 18 -3.16 -4.31 -6.95
CA LYS A 18 -2.10 -3.60 -7.65
C LYS A 18 -2.69 -2.59 -8.62
N VAL A 19 -2.22 -1.35 -8.51
CA VAL A 19 -2.45 -0.29 -9.49
C VAL A 19 -1.13 -0.01 -10.19
N SER A 20 -1.14 -0.02 -11.51
CA SER A 20 0.02 0.33 -12.33
C SER A 20 -0.42 1.29 -13.40
N ARG A 21 0.27 2.44 -13.49
CA ARG A 21 -0.02 3.47 -14.47
C ARG A 21 1.24 3.82 -15.22
N PHE A 22 1.11 3.96 -16.54
CA PHE A 22 2.12 4.51 -17.42
C PHE A 22 1.59 5.82 -17.97
N THR A 23 2.35 6.89 -17.85
CA THR A 23 1.96 8.21 -18.37
C THR A 23 3.12 8.89 -19.07
N THR A 24 2.79 9.62 -20.13
CA THR A 24 3.70 10.51 -20.87
C THR A 24 3.44 11.98 -20.55
N LEU A 25 2.43 12.26 -19.71
CA LEU A 25 2.09 13.61 -19.29
C LEU A 25 3.24 14.22 -18.48
N SER A 26 3.51 15.50 -18.70
CA SER A 26 4.63 16.23 -18.10
C SER A 26 4.36 16.74 -16.69
N ASP A 27 3.08 16.84 -16.30
CA ASP A 27 2.68 17.44 -15.03
C ASP A 27 2.82 16.47 -13.87
N ALA A 28 2.89 16.99 -12.64
CA ALA A 28 2.80 16.15 -11.45
C ALA A 28 1.38 15.59 -11.30
N PHE A 29 1.26 14.29 -11.03
CA PHE A 29 -0.03 13.63 -10.86
C PHE A 29 -0.12 12.94 -9.51
N GLU A 30 -1.30 13.04 -8.91
CA GLU A 30 -1.60 12.33 -7.68
C GLU A 30 -2.32 11.01 -7.98
N VAL A 31 -1.91 9.95 -7.27
CA VAL A 31 -2.58 8.66 -7.28
C VAL A 31 -2.87 8.27 -5.85
N THR A 32 -4.15 8.08 -5.52
CA THR A 32 -4.57 7.63 -4.19
C THR A 32 -5.35 6.33 -4.32
N THR A 33 -4.97 5.34 -3.52
CA THR A 33 -5.70 4.07 -3.36
C THR A 33 -6.31 4.05 -1.96
N VAL A 34 -7.63 3.84 -1.89
CA VAL A 34 -8.38 3.77 -0.63
C VAL A 34 -9.05 2.42 -0.52
N ILE A 35 -8.81 1.71 0.58
CA ILE A 35 -9.61 0.57 1.02
C ILE A 35 -10.41 1.04 2.24
N PRO A 36 -11.74 1.23 2.12
CA PRO A 36 -12.56 1.73 3.22
C PRO A 36 -12.49 0.84 4.46
N ARG A 37 -12.49 -0.48 4.25
CA ARG A 37 -12.52 -1.47 5.32
C ARG A 37 -12.00 -2.84 4.85
N VAL A 38 -11.25 -3.50 5.71
CA VAL A 38 -10.90 -4.92 5.59
C VAL A 38 -11.27 -5.62 6.89
N GLU A 39 -12.03 -6.70 6.79
CA GLU A 39 -12.38 -7.57 7.91
C GLU A 39 -11.70 -8.93 7.69
N LEU A 40 -10.85 -9.32 8.62
CA LEU A 40 -10.15 -10.60 8.62
C LEU A 40 -10.62 -11.40 9.82
N ARG A 41 -11.05 -12.64 9.58
CA ARG A 41 -11.39 -13.58 10.64
C ARG A 41 -10.55 -14.84 10.47
N ILE A 42 -9.72 -15.12 11.46
CA ILE A 42 -8.77 -16.23 11.46
C ILE A 42 -9.24 -17.23 12.50
N TRP A 43 -9.50 -18.46 12.09
CA TRP A 43 -9.87 -19.57 12.97
C TRP A 43 -8.67 -20.50 13.12
N ARG A 44 -8.21 -20.71 14.36
CA ARG A 44 -7.13 -21.65 14.65
C ARG A 44 -7.68 -22.90 15.30
N TYR A 45 -7.29 -24.04 14.75
CA TYR A 45 -7.69 -25.36 15.24
C TYR A 45 -6.47 -26.11 15.78
N GLN A 46 -6.66 -26.83 16.88
CA GLN A 46 -5.69 -27.76 17.44
C GLN A 46 -6.43 -29.07 17.74
N ASP A 47 -5.89 -30.20 17.27
CA ASP A 47 -6.49 -31.52 17.41
C ASP A 47 -7.96 -31.60 16.94
N GLY A 48 -8.25 -30.92 15.82
CA GLY A 48 -9.60 -30.84 15.24
C GLY A 48 -10.58 -29.97 16.02
N LYS A 49 -10.15 -29.35 17.13
CA LYS A 49 -10.96 -28.45 17.96
C LYS A 49 -10.57 -27.01 17.70
N LEU A 50 -11.58 -26.14 17.61
CA LEU A 50 -11.35 -24.70 17.52
C LEU A 50 -10.75 -24.21 18.85
N VAL A 51 -9.56 -23.62 18.79
CA VAL A 51 -8.84 -23.10 19.97
C VAL A 51 -8.79 -21.58 20.00
N GLU A 52 -8.90 -20.92 18.84
CA GLU A 52 -8.84 -19.47 18.78
C GLU A 52 -9.65 -18.92 17.59
N VAL A 53 -10.28 -17.77 17.81
CA VAL A 53 -10.84 -16.93 16.76
C VAL A 53 -10.23 -15.55 16.92
N GLU A 54 -9.42 -15.14 15.95
CA GLU A 54 -8.83 -13.80 15.90
C GLU A 54 -9.58 -12.98 14.84
N GLU A 55 -10.05 -11.79 15.22
CA GLU A 55 -10.67 -10.84 14.30
C GLU A 55 -9.81 -9.59 14.16
N LYS A 56 -9.56 -9.15 12.92
CA LYS A 56 -8.87 -7.90 12.62
C LYS A 56 -9.74 -7.07 11.70
N ILE A 57 -10.05 -5.86 12.16
CA ILE A 57 -10.78 -4.87 11.36
C ILE A 57 -9.80 -3.72 11.09
N LEU A 58 -9.47 -3.53 9.82
CA LEU A 58 -8.64 -2.43 9.33
C LEU A 58 -9.57 -1.44 8.63
N ASN A 59 -9.63 -0.20 9.12
CA ASN A 59 -10.44 0.86 8.49
C ASN A 59 -9.51 1.89 7.82
N SER A 60 -10.01 2.52 6.76
CA SER A 60 -9.39 3.71 6.14
C SER A 60 -7.95 3.49 5.64
N ILE A 61 -7.66 2.32 5.08
CA ILE A 61 -6.33 1.99 4.57
C ILE A 61 -6.09 2.81 3.31
N THR A 62 -5.10 3.70 3.35
CA THR A 62 -4.87 4.66 2.27
C THR A 62 -3.40 4.66 1.87
N ILE A 63 -3.14 4.60 0.56
CA ILE A 63 -1.83 4.89 -0.03
C ILE A 63 -2.01 6.12 -0.91
N ALA A 64 -1.30 7.20 -0.59
CA ALA A 64 -1.29 8.42 -1.39
C ALA A 64 0.10 8.63 -1.99
N HIS A 65 0.16 8.66 -3.32
CA HIS A 65 1.30 9.13 -4.08
C HIS A 65 0.98 10.53 -4.60
N SER A 66 1.50 11.55 -3.90
CA SER A 66 1.38 12.96 -4.28
C SER A 66 2.77 13.54 -4.49
N PRO A 67 3.36 13.43 -5.69
CA PRO A 67 4.63 14.05 -5.99
C PRO A 67 4.43 15.57 -5.87
N ARG A 68 5.01 16.15 -4.81
CA ARG A 68 5.07 17.61 -4.68
C ARG A 68 5.83 18.13 -5.88
N HIS A 69 5.25 19.09 -6.59
CA HIS A 69 6.05 19.97 -7.44
C HIS A 69 7.20 20.49 -6.57
N PRO A 70 8.48 20.42 -6.98
CA PRO A 70 9.50 21.20 -6.29
C PRO A 70 9.01 22.65 -6.31
N PRO A 71 9.02 23.37 -5.17
CA PRO A 71 8.82 24.82 -5.22
C PRO A 71 9.80 25.33 -6.26
N ALA A 72 9.31 26.09 -7.23
CA ALA A 72 10.09 26.53 -8.38
C ALA A 72 11.46 27.03 -7.92
N GLY A 73 12.53 26.24 -8.08
CA GLY A 73 13.87 26.67 -7.69
C GLY A 73 14.83 25.68 -7.03
N GLU A 74 14.49 24.44 -6.66
CA GLU A 74 15.51 23.53 -6.10
C GLU A 74 15.65 22.18 -6.81
N ASN A 75 16.88 21.96 -7.26
CA ASN A 75 17.40 20.83 -8.00
C ASN A 75 17.44 19.58 -7.08
N THR A 76 16.31 18.89 -6.92
CA THR A 76 16.24 17.74 -5.99
C THR A 76 16.64 16.45 -6.68
N ALA A 77 17.83 15.95 -6.32
CA ALA A 77 18.29 14.61 -6.64
C ALA A 77 17.22 13.55 -6.31
N VAL A 78 17.01 12.63 -7.26
CA VAL A 78 16.02 11.55 -7.19
C VAL A 78 16.24 10.71 -5.94
N LYS A 79 15.39 10.89 -4.93
CA LYS A 79 15.35 10.00 -3.76
C LYS A 79 14.65 8.71 -4.18
N SER A 80 15.36 7.58 -4.13
CA SER A 80 14.80 6.25 -4.39
C SER A 80 13.48 6.05 -3.65
N PRO A 81 12.48 5.37 -4.27
CA PRO A 81 11.20 5.15 -3.63
C PRO A 81 11.39 4.34 -2.35
N SER A 82 11.04 4.96 -1.23
CA SER A 82 11.08 4.34 0.10
C SER A 82 10.13 3.14 0.11
N LYS A 83 10.68 1.94 0.31
CA LYS A 83 9.93 0.68 0.39
C LYS A 83 9.35 0.57 1.80
N TRP A 84 8.09 0.97 1.98
CA TRP A 84 7.39 0.85 3.25
C TRP A 84 6.71 -0.52 3.34
N ARG A 85 6.92 -1.22 4.46
CA ARG A 85 6.29 -2.51 4.75
C ARG A 85 5.59 -2.42 6.10
N ILE A 86 4.26 -2.60 6.10
CA ILE A 86 3.48 -2.79 7.32
C ILE A 86 3.44 -4.31 7.56
N SER A 87 4.13 -4.76 8.59
CA SER A 87 4.10 -6.16 9.03
C SER A 87 3.24 -6.30 10.28
N PHE A 88 2.21 -7.13 10.21
CA PHE A 88 1.51 -7.63 11.39
C PHE A 88 2.19 -8.96 11.81
N GLY A 89 2.55 -9.10 13.09
CA GLY A 89 3.53 -10.07 13.62
C GLY A 89 3.18 -11.57 13.52
N PRO A 90 3.92 -12.48 14.22
CA PRO A 90 4.41 -12.29 15.58
C PRO A 90 5.92 -12.05 15.67
N LYS A 91 6.35 -11.34 16.73
CA LYS A 91 7.69 -11.58 17.28
C LYS A 91 7.61 -12.94 17.98
N LEU A 92 8.26 -13.94 17.40
CA LEU A 92 8.78 -15.11 18.12
C LEU A 92 10.29 -14.90 18.26
#